data_AF-A0A3N5RKC8-F1
#
_entry.id   AF-A0A3N5RKC8-F1
#
_cell.length_a   1.000
_cell.length_b   1.000
_cell.length_c   1.000
_cell.angle_alpha   90.00
_cell.angle_beta   90.00
_cell.angle_gamma   90.00
#
_symmetry.space_group_name_H-M   'P 1'
#
loop_
_entity.id
_entity.type
_entity.pdbx_description
1 polymer ?
#
loop_
_entity_poly.entity_id
_entity_poly.type
_entity_poly.pdbx_seq_one_letter_code
_entity_poly.pdbx_strand_id
1 'polypeptide(L)'
;MSLGFTVVAVALAGTHLAAQNQKAPADPALERTRKQVRMLDDLYKTAVVLITDKYVLTESDLPAGTAAKALFAAMKKKGWHEVRLIDASGEPLVADNAPADDF
;
A
#
# COMPACT_ATOMS: atom_id res chain seq x y z
N MET A 1 -15.02 63.48 34.52
CA MET A 1 -13.76 62.71 34.39
C MET A 1 -14.02 61.50 33.50
N SER A 2 -13.29 61.45 32.39
CA SER A 2 -13.03 60.36 31.43
C SER A 2 -14.06 59.23 31.20
N LEU A 3 -14.60 59.17 29.98
CA LEU A 3 -14.94 57.92 29.29
C LEU A 3 -13.64 57.13 29.00
N GLY A 4 -13.70 55.80 28.98
CA GLY A 4 -12.56 54.92 28.65
C GLY A 4 -12.98 53.64 27.90
N PHE A 5 -12.69 53.62 26.60
CA PHE A 5 -12.12 52.55 25.73
C PHE A 5 -12.15 51.08 26.23
N THR A 6 -12.25 49.98 25.46
CA THR A 6 -12.39 49.68 24.03
C THR A 6 -12.53 48.15 23.86
N VAL A 7 -13.10 47.77 22.72
CA VAL A 7 -13.49 46.43 22.23
C VAL A 7 -12.31 45.59 21.71
N VAL A 8 -12.57 44.26 21.65
CA VAL A 8 -12.06 43.23 20.73
C VAL A 8 -10.83 42.42 21.17
N ALA A 9 -11.10 41.21 21.67
CA ALA A 9 -10.16 40.09 21.65
C ALA A 9 -10.78 38.91 20.88
N VAL A 10 -10.84 39.01 19.55
CA VAL A 10 -11.18 37.89 18.66
C VAL A 10 -10.30 38.00 17.42
N ALA A 11 -9.09 37.44 17.46
CA ALA A 11 -8.27 37.30 16.25
C ALA A 11 -7.24 36.16 16.29
N LEU A 12 -6.96 35.55 17.44
CA LEU A 12 -5.83 34.62 17.56
C LEU A 12 -6.18 33.13 17.42
N ALA A 13 -7.47 32.76 17.35
CA ALA A 13 -7.88 31.36 17.21
C ALA A 13 -7.99 30.87 15.75
N GLY A 14 -8.01 31.77 14.77
CA GLY A 14 -8.25 31.42 13.36
C GLY A 14 -7.00 31.00 12.56
N THR A 15 -5.80 31.32 13.04
CA THR A 15 -4.56 31.13 12.26
C THR A 15 -3.93 29.74 12.42
N HIS A 16 -4.27 28.98 13.47
CA HIS A 16 -3.72 27.63 13.68
C HIS A 16 -4.44 26.54 12.87
N LEU A 17 -5.71 26.73 12.51
CA LEU A 17 -6.47 25.74 11.72
C LEU A 17 -6.19 25.83 10.21
N ALA A 18 -5.64 26.95 9.72
CA ALA A 18 -5.34 27.14 8.30
C ALA A 18 -3.98 26.53 7.86
N ALA A 19 -3.10 26.18 8.80
CA ALA A 19 -1.74 25.73 8.50
C ALA A 19 -1.61 24.23 8.20
N GLN A 20 -2.66 23.42 8.41
CA GLN A 20 -2.59 21.96 8.28
C GLN A 20 -2.92 21.41 6.88
N ASN A 21 -3.21 22.27 5.90
CA ASN A 21 -3.67 21.81 4.57
C ASN A 21 -2.74 22.19 3.41
N GLN A 22 -1.50 22.57 3.69
CA GLN A 22 -0.49 22.73 2.65
C GLN A 22 0.12 21.37 2.32
N LYS A 23 -0.41 20.74 1.28
CA LYS A 23 0.11 19.49 0.70
C LYS A 23 1.60 19.68 0.41
N ALA A 24 2.46 18.92 1.08
CA ALA A 24 3.90 18.99 0.86
C ALA A 24 4.21 18.82 -0.65
N PRO A 25 5.24 19.51 -1.19
CA PRO A 25 5.63 19.36 -2.58
C PRO A 25 5.84 17.89 -2.93
N ALA A 26 5.35 17.45 -4.10
CA ALA A 26 5.48 16.07 -4.53
C ALA A 26 6.97 15.72 -4.73
N ASP A 27 7.47 14.75 -3.97
CA ASP A 27 8.84 14.25 -4.09
C ASP A 27 8.98 13.35 -5.35
N PRO A 28 9.78 13.75 -6.36
CA PRO A 28 9.99 12.95 -7.56
C PRO A 28 10.60 11.56 -7.28
N ALA A 29 11.32 11.38 -6.17
CA ALA A 29 11.81 10.08 -5.75
C ALA A 29 10.68 9.17 -5.31
N LEU A 30 9.73 9.68 -4.53
CA LEU A 30 8.55 8.92 -4.11
C LEU A 30 7.67 8.51 -5.30
N GLU A 31 7.49 9.38 -6.29
CA GLU A 31 6.73 9.03 -7.50
C GLU A 31 7.40 7.93 -8.32
N ARG A 32 8.73 7.98 -8.47
CA ARG A 32 9.49 6.90 -9.12
C ARG A 32 9.37 5.58 -8.36
N THR A 33 9.48 5.62 -7.03
CA THR A 33 9.32 4.44 -6.18
C THR A 33 7.93 3.85 -6.31
N ARG A 34 6.87 4.68 -6.22
CA ARG A 34 5.49 4.22 -6.41
C ARG A 34 5.27 3.59 -7.78
N LYS A 35 5.81 4.21 -8.83
CA LYS A 35 5.73 3.65 -10.19
C LYS A 35 6.41 2.29 -10.29
N GLN A 36 7.60 2.14 -9.70
CA GLN A 36 8.34 0.88 -9.72
C GLN A 36 7.59 -0.22 -8.95
N VAL A 37 7.06 0.09 -7.77
CA VAL A 37 6.30 -0.87 -6.94
C VAL A 37 5.03 -1.32 -7.66
N ARG A 38 4.28 -0.41 -8.29
CA ARG A 38 3.09 -0.78 -9.09
C ARG A 38 3.44 -1.68 -10.26
N MET A 39 4.52 -1.39 -10.98
CA MET A 39 4.96 -2.25 -12.07
C MET A 39 5.33 -3.66 -11.59
N LEU A 40 6.01 -3.77 -10.44
CA LEU A 40 6.31 -5.08 -9.84
C LEU A 40 5.04 -5.82 -9.38
N ASP A 41 4.09 -5.12 -8.77
CA ASP A 41 2.78 -5.68 -8.40
C ASP A 41 2.02 -6.21 -9.62
N ASP A 42 1.94 -5.42 -10.70
CA ASP A 42 1.33 -5.82 -11.97
C ASP A 42 2.04 -7.03 -12.58
N LEU A 43 3.38 -7.06 -12.57
CA LEU A 43 4.16 -8.18 -13.07
C LEU A 43 3.83 -9.48 -12.31
N TYR A 44 3.82 -9.44 -10.98
CA TYR A 44 3.53 -10.63 -10.18
C TYR A 44 2.09 -11.09 -10.33
N LYS A 45 1.11 -10.19 -10.24
CA LYS A 45 -0.30 -10.52 -10.46
C LYS A 45 -0.53 -11.13 -11.83
N THR A 46 0.04 -10.54 -12.87
CA THR A 46 -0.07 -11.03 -14.24
C THR A 46 0.53 -12.43 -14.38
N ALA A 47 1.71 -12.67 -13.83
CA ALA A 47 2.34 -13.98 -13.86
C ALA A 47 1.51 -15.05 -13.13
N VAL A 48 0.99 -14.74 -11.94
CA VAL A 48 0.15 -15.67 -11.16
C VAL A 48 -1.14 -16.00 -11.91
N VAL A 49 -1.84 -15.00 -12.44
CA VAL A 49 -3.07 -15.20 -13.22
C VAL A 49 -2.80 -16.02 -14.48
N LEU A 50 -1.71 -15.72 -15.20
CA LEU A 50 -1.33 -16.47 -16.40
C LEU A 50 -0.99 -17.94 -16.09
N ILE A 51 -0.33 -18.19 -14.95
CA ILE A 51 -0.08 -19.56 -14.50
C ILE A 51 -1.39 -20.29 -14.24
N THR A 52 -2.30 -19.68 -13.49
CA THR A 52 -3.63 -20.25 -13.23
C THR A 52 -4.37 -20.55 -14.53
N ASP A 53 -4.47 -19.59 -15.44
CA ASP A 53 -5.25 -19.71 -16.68
C ASP A 53 -4.69 -20.75 -17.66
N LYS A 54 -3.35 -20.89 -17.73
CA LYS A 54 -2.71 -21.72 -18.76
C LYS A 54 -2.19 -23.07 -18.28
N TYR A 55 -1.93 -23.22 -16.98
CA TYR A 55 -1.21 -24.38 -16.46
C TYR A 55 -1.87 -25.05 -15.26
N VAL A 56 -2.93 -24.48 -14.69
CA VAL A 56 -3.74 -25.11 -13.63
C VAL A 56 -5.06 -25.53 -14.25
N LEU A 57 -5.09 -26.71 -14.84
CA LEU A 57 -6.23 -27.20 -15.62
C LEU A 57 -7.07 -28.22 -14.83
N THR A 58 -6.48 -28.81 -13.80
CA THR A 58 -7.07 -29.85 -12.96
C THR A 58 -6.70 -29.64 -11.49
N GLU A 59 -7.47 -30.26 -10.59
CA GLU A 59 -7.23 -30.22 -9.13
C GLU A 59 -5.89 -30.86 -8.71
N SER A 60 -5.29 -31.69 -9.56
CA SER A 60 -3.98 -32.29 -9.31
C SER A 60 -2.81 -31.40 -9.73
N ASP A 61 -3.05 -30.33 -10.48
CA ASP A 61 -2.00 -29.42 -10.91
C ASP A 61 -1.50 -28.55 -9.75
N LEU A 62 -0.25 -28.11 -9.84
CA LEU A 62 0.34 -27.26 -8.82
C LEU A 62 -0.42 -25.92 -8.76
N PRO A 63 -1.00 -25.53 -7.60
CA PRO A 63 -1.71 -24.25 -7.50
C PRO A 63 -0.76 -23.08 -7.79
N ALA A 64 -1.23 -22.10 -8.56
CA ALA A 64 -0.42 -20.92 -8.92
C ALA A 64 0.08 -20.15 -7.70
N GLY A 65 -0.71 -20.11 -6.61
CA GLY A 65 -0.28 -19.52 -5.34
C GLY A 65 0.94 -20.20 -4.72
N THR A 66 1.08 -21.52 -4.88
CA THR A 66 2.26 -22.28 -4.42
C THR A 66 3.49 -21.92 -5.26
N ALA A 67 3.34 -21.85 -6.59
CA ALA A 67 4.41 -21.40 -7.48
C ALA A 67 4.82 -19.94 -7.19
N ALA A 68 3.86 -19.06 -6.90
CA ALA A 68 4.10 -17.67 -6.53
C ALA A 68 4.93 -17.55 -5.25
N LYS A 69 4.58 -18.32 -4.20
CA LYS A 69 5.36 -18.35 -2.95
C LYS A 69 6.81 -18.78 -3.21
N ALA A 70 7.04 -19.78 -4.06
CA ALA A 70 8.39 -20.21 -4.43
C ALA A 70 9.16 -19.12 -5.20
N LEU A 71 8.50 -18.42 -6.13
CA LEU A 71 9.06 -17.27 -6.83
C LEU A 71 9.45 -16.16 -5.85
N PHE A 72 8.57 -15.78 -4.92
CA PHE A 72 8.84 -14.74 -3.93
C PHE A 72 10.01 -15.10 -3.02
N ALA A 73 10.11 -16.35 -2.57
CA ALA A 73 11.24 -16.84 -1.80
C ALA A 73 12.56 -16.74 -2.59
N ALA A 74 12.55 -17.04 -3.88
CA ALA A 74 13.73 -16.89 -4.74
C ALA A 74 14.14 -15.42 -4.91
N MET A 75 13.18 -14.50 -5.06
CA MET A 75 13.45 -13.07 -5.15
C MET A 75 14.03 -12.51 -3.84
N LYS A 76 13.48 -12.91 -2.69
CA LYS A 76 14.03 -12.59 -1.37
C LYS A 76 15.46 -13.10 -1.21
N LYS A 77 15.73 -14.37 -1.56
CA LYS A 77 17.07 -14.97 -1.50
C LYS A 77 18.12 -14.21 -2.34
N LYS A 78 17.68 -13.60 -3.45
CA LYS A 78 18.54 -12.78 -4.32
C LYS A 78 18.77 -11.36 -3.80
N GLY A 79 18.18 -10.99 -2.66
CA GLY A 79 18.35 -9.66 -2.06
C GLY A 79 17.53 -8.56 -2.71
N TRP A 80 16.46 -8.91 -3.44
CA TRP A 80 15.58 -7.92 -4.09
C TRP A 80 14.60 -7.32 -3.08
N HIS A 81 13.33 -7.73 -3.15
CA HIS A 81 12.29 -7.25 -2.25
C HIS A 81 11.54 -8.45 -1.67
N GLU A 82 10.90 -8.23 -0.53
CA GLU A 82 10.02 -9.19 0.11
C GLU A 82 8.57 -8.89 -0.29
N VAL A 83 7.86 -9.94 -0.70
CA VAL A 83 6.47 -9.89 -1.15
C VAL A 83 5.72 -11.07 -0.54
N ARG A 84 4.44 -10.84 -0.26
CA ARG A 84 3.52 -11.83 0.29
C ARG A 84 2.22 -11.81 -0.49
N LEU A 85 1.55 -12.97 -0.54
CA LEU A 85 0.15 -13.03 -0.93
C LEU A 85 -0.69 -12.68 0.29
N ILE A 86 -1.56 -11.70 0.15
CA ILE A 86 -2.50 -11.28 1.18
C ILE A 86 -3.91 -11.56 0.65
N ASP A 87 -4.77 -12.07 1.52
CA ASP A 87 -6.18 -12.21 1.22
C ASP A 87 -6.87 -10.84 1.19
N ALA A 88 -7.61 -10.58 0.11
CA ALA A 88 -8.35 -9.34 -0.06
C ALA A 88 -9.84 -9.46 0.30
N SER A 89 -10.31 -10.67 0.63
CA SER A 89 -11.72 -10.94 0.94
C SER A 89 -12.07 -10.72 2.42
N GLY A 90 -11.07 -10.77 3.30
CA GLY A 90 -11.24 -10.75 4.75
C GLY A 90 -11.42 -12.15 5.36
N GLU A 91 -11.48 -13.19 4.54
CA GLU A 91 -11.64 -14.58 4.95
C GLU A 91 -10.50 -15.46 4.40
N PRO A 92 -9.27 -15.31 4.92
CA PRO A 92 -8.11 -16.02 4.38
C PRO A 92 -8.25 -17.53 4.56
N LEU A 93 -8.14 -18.28 3.46
CA LEU A 93 -8.06 -19.75 3.48
C LEU A 93 -6.85 -20.28 4.27
N VAL A 94 -5.78 -19.48 4.35
CA VAL A 94 -4.57 -19.77 5.12
C VAL A 94 -4.27 -18.56 5.98
N ALA A 95 -4.16 -18.74 7.31
CA ALA A 95 -3.95 -17.66 8.27
C ALA A 95 -2.74 -16.76 7.94
N ASP A 96 -1.67 -17.32 7.37
CA ASP A 96 -0.48 -16.57 6.94
C ASP A 96 -0.75 -15.55 5.83
N ASN A 97 -1.88 -15.66 5.12
CA ASN A 97 -2.30 -14.68 4.13
C ASN A 97 -3.18 -13.58 4.73
N ALA A 98 -3.47 -13.62 6.04
CA ALA A 98 -4.13 -12.50 6.70
C ALA A 98 -3.25 -11.23 6.60
N PRO A 99 -3.87 -10.05 6.45
CA PRO A 99 -3.18 -8.78 6.68
C PRO A 99 -2.50 -8.80 8.05
N ALA A 100 -1.28 -8.27 8.13
CA ALA A 100 -0.55 -8.19 9.39
C ALA A 100 -1.10 -7.08 10.30
N ASP A 101 -1.66 -6.04 9.69
CA ASP A 101 -2.29 -4.89 10.32
C ASP A 101 -3.35 -4.32 9.35
N ASP A 102 -3.90 -3.15 9.66
CA ASP A 102 -4.96 -2.49 8.89
C ASP A 102 -4.48 -1.92 7.53
N PHE A 103 -3.19 -2.05 7.18
CA PHE A 103 -2.58 -1.47 5.99
C PHE A 103 -2.19 -2.49 4.90
#